data_AF-A0A6G3ZGJ6-F1
#
_entry.id   AF-A0A6G3ZGJ6-F1
#
_cell.length_a   1.000
_cell.length_b   1.000
_cell.length_c   1.000
_cell.angle_alpha   90.00
_cell.angle_beta   90.00
_cell.angle_gamma   90.00
#
_symmetry.space_group_name_H-M   'P 1'
#
loop_
_entity.id
_entity.type
_entity.pdbx_description
1 polymer ?
#
loop_
_entity_poly.entity_id
_entity_poly.type
_entity_poly.pdbx_seq_one_letter_code
_entity_poly.pdbx_strand_id
1 'polypeptide(L)'
;MRPNADSQLTRRRLLAVGGAGLAASLSGCLSSVPLVGGPPDVREESEPPDRGVPSAIHDLSANATVATLAVGRGSNHHQVWVWNATGRSREVSVEIGGASDEELWFRERYALDADANLAIDLRESREYAITVGVGDRQKIVEVQKSQFDCNDSATDVAIRDDEIESQTISTAMGCGGGF
;
A
#
# COMPACT_ATOMS: atom_id res chain seq x y z
N MET A 1 -10.84 -43.52 -24.05
CA MET A 1 -9.40 -43.70 -23.82
C MET A 1 -8.71 -43.85 -25.18
N ARG A 2 -7.97 -42.81 -25.61
CA ARG A 2 -7.00 -42.69 -26.73
C ARG A 2 -7.40 -43.11 -28.16
N PRO A 3 -7.46 -42.17 -29.12
CA PRO A 3 -7.15 -42.46 -30.52
C PRO A 3 -5.63 -42.42 -30.76
N ASN A 4 -5.19 -43.36 -31.59
CA ASN A 4 -3.80 -43.61 -31.98
C ASN A 4 -3.37 -42.66 -33.10
N ALA A 5 -2.09 -42.28 -33.07
CA ALA A 5 -1.42 -41.42 -34.03
C ALA A 5 -1.13 -42.15 -35.34
N ASP A 6 -1.28 -41.43 -36.46
CA ASP A 6 -0.57 -41.72 -37.69
C ASP A 6 -0.48 -40.47 -38.57
N SER A 7 0.74 -40.03 -38.89
CA SER A 7 1.08 -39.26 -40.09
C SER A 7 2.60 -39.13 -40.22
N GLN A 8 3.20 -40.23 -40.68
CA GLN A 8 4.19 -40.31 -41.77
C GLN A 8 4.99 -39.03 -42.13
N LEU A 9 6.24 -39.05 -41.68
CA LEU A 9 7.48 -38.64 -42.36
C LEU A 9 7.36 -38.20 -43.83
N THR A 10 7.77 -36.95 -44.12
CA THR A 10 8.30 -36.55 -45.43
C THR A 10 9.80 -36.30 -45.32
N ARG A 11 10.58 -37.07 -46.09
CA ARG A 11 12.04 -36.96 -46.23
C ARG A 11 12.41 -36.13 -47.46
N ARG A 12 13.64 -35.57 -47.39
CA ARG A 12 14.61 -35.13 -48.43
C ARG A 12 14.77 -33.61 -48.49
N ARG A 13 15.95 -32.98 -48.61
CA ARG A 13 17.39 -33.33 -48.74
C ARG A 13 18.17 -31.99 -48.52
N LEU A 14 19.28 -31.95 -47.76
CA LEU A 14 20.70 -31.70 -48.19
C LEU A 14 20.89 -30.45 -49.11
N LEU A 15 21.78 -29.45 -48.93
CA LEU A 15 23.12 -29.25 -48.34
C LEU A 15 23.36 -27.72 -48.15
N ALA A 16 23.97 -27.25 -47.06
CA ALA A 16 25.36 -26.77 -46.91
C ALA A 16 25.71 -25.35 -47.43
N VAL A 17 26.69 -24.73 -46.74
CA VAL A 17 27.58 -23.63 -47.13
C VAL A 17 27.30 -22.24 -46.52
N GLY A 18 28.11 -21.94 -45.49
CA GLY A 18 29.07 -20.82 -45.44
C GLY A 18 28.61 -19.39 -45.73
N GLY A 19 28.70 -18.54 -44.71
CA GLY A 19 28.72 -17.08 -44.86
C GLY A 19 29.00 -16.39 -43.54
N ALA A 20 30.23 -15.94 -43.33
CA ALA A 20 30.59 -15.05 -42.24
C ALA A 20 30.00 -13.65 -42.52
N GLY A 21 29.20 -13.14 -41.59
CA GLY A 21 28.67 -11.79 -41.61
C GLY A 21 28.67 -11.22 -40.20
N LEU A 22 29.68 -10.42 -39.87
CA LEU A 22 29.75 -9.62 -38.66
C LEU A 22 28.67 -8.54 -38.73
N ALA A 23 27.51 -8.78 -38.12
CA ALA A 23 26.56 -7.72 -37.81
C ALA A 23 26.74 -7.40 -36.32
N ALA A 24 27.42 -6.28 -36.05
CA ALA A 24 27.49 -5.70 -34.72
C ALA A 24 26.08 -5.25 -34.30
N SER A 25 25.34 -6.15 -33.65
CA SER A 25 24.16 -5.78 -32.89
C SER A 25 24.65 -4.97 -31.69
N LEU A 26 24.49 -3.65 -31.75
CA LEU A 26 24.51 -2.81 -30.56
C LEU A 26 23.28 -3.19 -29.72
N SER A 27 23.40 -4.27 -28.96
CA SER A 27 22.53 -4.55 -27.83
C SER A 27 22.80 -3.45 -26.81
N GLY A 28 22.13 -2.31 -27.00
CA GLY A 28 21.99 -1.32 -25.96
C GLY A 28 21.23 -1.98 -24.83
N CYS A 29 21.95 -2.48 -23.83
CA CYS A 29 21.35 -2.77 -22.55
C CYS A 29 20.70 -1.47 -22.09
N LEU A 30 19.37 -1.39 -22.20
CA LEU A 30 18.60 -0.46 -21.40
C LEU A 30 18.80 -0.94 -19.96
N SER A 31 19.90 -0.50 -19.36
CA SER A 31 20.09 -0.54 -17.92
C SER A 31 19.00 0.38 -17.38
N SER A 32 17.86 -0.20 -17.01
CA SER A 32 16.87 0.47 -16.18
C SER A 32 17.60 0.86 -14.91
N VAL A 33 18.09 2.09 -14.85
CA VAL A 33 18.55 2.70 -13.61
C VAL A 33 17.30 2.71 -12.73
N PRO A 34 17.24 1.98 -11.62
CA PRO A 34 16.14 2.14 -10.70
C PRO A 34 16.17 3.61 -10.28
N LEU A 35 15.13 4.36 -10.64
CA LEU A 35 14.90 5.68 -10.05
C LEU A 35 14.93 5.45 -8.55
N VAL A 36 15.88 6.11 -7.87
CA VAL A 36 15.89 6.18 -6.41
C VAL A 36 14.56 6.84 -6.03
N GLY A 37 13.61 6.07 -5.49
CA GLY A 37 12.30 6.57 -5.08
C GLY A 37 11.07 5.97 -5.79
N GLY A 38 11.07 4.67 -6.12
CA GLY A 38 9.86 3.98 -6.58
C GLY A 38 8.75 3.89 -5.50
N PRO A 39 7.62 3.23 -5.83
CA PRO A 39 6.57 2.92 -4.86
C PRO A 39 7.14 2.19 -3.63
N PRO A 40 6.70 2.55 -2.42
CA PRO A 40 7.05 1.80 -1.23
C PRO A 40 6.38 0.42 -1.27
N ASP A 41 7.06 -0.56 -0.69
CA ASP A 41 6.53 -1.91 -0.50
C ASP A 41 5.43 -1.90 0.57
N VAL A 42 4.30 -2.58 0.32
CA VAL A 42 3.19 -2.72 1.27
C VAL A 42 3.10 -4.17 1.71
N ARG A 43 3.20 -4.40 3.02
CA ARG A 43 3.21 -5.74 3.62
C ARG A 43 2.13 -5.83 4.69
N GLU A 44 1.41 -6.93 4.71
CA GLU A 44 0.52 -7.24 5.83
C GLU A 44 1.34 -7.83 6.98
N GLU A 45 1.12 -7.32 8.20
CA GLU A 45 1.75 -7.79 9.44
C GLU A 45 0.68 -8.34 10.39
N SER A 46 1.05 -9.36 11.17
CA SER A 46 0.08 -10.07 12.02
C SER A 46 -0.33 -9.31 13.28
N GLU A 47 0.48 -8.35 13.72
CA GLU A 47 0.26 -7.58 14.94
C GLU A 47 0.14 -6.10 14.58
N PRO A 48 -0.81 -5.36 15.20
CA PRO A 48 -0.90 -3.92 15.02
C PRO A 48 0.30 -3.19 15.65
N PRO A 49 0.69 -2.01 15.11
CA PRO A 49 1.71 -1.19 15.74
C PRO A 49 1.20 -0.65 17.09
N ASP A 50 2.13 -0.33 17.99
CA ASP A 50 1.80 0.49 19.16
C ASP A 50 1.41 1.89 18.67
N ARG A 51 0.25 2.37 19.07
CA ARG A 51 -0.31 3.63 18.59
C ARG A 51 0.42 4.86 19.13
N GLY A 52 1.00 4.81 20.33
CA GLY A 52 1.73 5.93 20.96
C GLY A 52 0.87 7.16 21.34
N VAL A 53 -0.34 7.30 20.79
CA VAL A 53 -1.30 8.39 21.07
C VAL A 53 -2.72 7.85 21.29
N PRO A 54 -3.58 8.56 22.05
CA PRO A 54 -5.00 8.21 22.09
C PRO A 54 -5.66 8.43 20.73
N SER A 55 -6.92 7.98 20.57
CA SER A 55 -7.73 8.32 19.40
C SER A 55 -7.97 9.84 19.34
N ALA A 56 -7.75 10.42 18.16
CA ALA A 56 -8.06 11.81 17.83
C ALA A 56 -9.58 12.06 17.85
N ILE A 57 -10.36 11.08 17.38
CA ILE A 57 -11.82 11.10 17.47
C ILE A 57 -12.23 10.38 18.76
N HIS A 58 -12.90 11.12 19.65
CA HIS A 58 -13.48 10.57 20.87
C HIS A 58 -14.65 9.65 20.54
N ASP A 59 -14.76 8.50 21.23
CA ASP A 59 -15.76 7.43 21.06
C ASP A 59 -15.32 6.22 20.22
N LEU A 60 -14.19 6.32 19.52
CA LEU A 60 -13.66 5.19 18.76
C LEU A 60 -13.14 4.10 19.67
N SER A 61 -13.61 2.89 19.42
CA SER A 61 -13.08 1.66 20.01
C SER A 61 -13.12 0.55 18.99
N ALA A 62 -12.25 -0.44 19.15
CA ALA A 62 -12.26 -1.63 18.33
C ALA A 62 -12.15 -2.87 19.20
N ASN A 63 -12.94 -3.89 18.87
CA ASN A 63 -12.86 -5.22 19.45
C ASN A 63 -11.70 -6.03 18.85
N ALA A 64 -11.32 -5.72 17.60
CA ALA A 64 -10.22 -6.36 16.91
C ALA A 64 -9.64 -5.46 15.81
N THR A 65 -8.34 -5.67 15.53
CA THR A 65 -7.69 -5.19 14.31
C THR A 65 -7.67 -6.31 13.29
N VAL A 66 -8.37 -6.10 12.17
CA VAL A 66 -8.55 -7.12 11.12
C VAL A 66 -7.30 -7.30 10.30
N ALA A 67 -6.59 -6.20 10.01
CA ALA A 67 -5.37 -6.21 9.23
C ALA A 67 -4.46 -5.06 9.66
N THR A 68 -3.16 -5.27 9.48
CA THR A 68 -2.12 -4.25 9.68
C THR A 68 -1.28 -4.16 8.43
N LEU A 69 -1.20 -2.98 7.83
CA LEU A 69 -0.40 -2.71 6.62
C LEU A 69 0.83 -1.90 6.99
N ALA A 70 2.01 -2.49 6.85
CA ALA A 70 3.28 -1.79 6.95
C ALA A 70 3.69 -1.27 5.57
N VAL A 71 3.82 0.05 5.44
CA VAL A 71 4.15 0.72 4.17
C VAL A 71 5.57 1.29 4.22
N GLY A 72 6.44 0.77 3.36
CA GLY A 72 7.83 1.17 3.28
C GLY A 72 8.64 0.77 4.52
N ARG A 73 9.75 1.49 4.77
CA ARG A 73 10.67 1.26 5.89
C ARG A 73 11.21 2.59 6.44
N GLY A 74 11.41 2.64 7.75
CA GLY A 74 11.97 3.79 8.47
C GLY A 74 11.66 3.71 9.96
N SER A 75 12.28 4.59 10.74
CA SER A 75 12.13 4.63 12.21
C SER A 75 11.06 5.61 12.68
N ASN A 76 10.86 6.70 11.94
CA ASN A 76 9.78 7.64 12.19
C ASN A 76 8.59 7.21 11.34
N HIS A 77 7.45 7.02 11.96
CA HIS A 77 6.25 6.57 11.28
C HIS A 77 5.06 7.47 11.56
N HIS A 78 4.09 7.44 10.65
CA HIS A 78 2.78 8.03 10.88
C HIS A 78 1.73 6.95 10.67
N GLN A 79 0.84 6.79 11.63
CA GLN A 79 -0.16 5.73 11.57
C GLN A 79 -1.50 6.28 11.09
N VAL A 80 -2.19 5.53 10.23
CA VAL A 80 -3.58 5.79 9.86
C VAL A 80 -4.42 4.61 10.32
N TRP A 81 -5.42 4.89 11.13
CA TRP A 81 -6.33 3.89 11.68
C TRP A 81 -7.70 4.07 11.07
N VAL A 82 -8.21 3.02 10.42
CA VAL A 82 -9.53 3.02 9.78
C VAL A 82 -10.50 2.24 10.65
N TRP A 83 -11.53 2.91 11.14
CA TRP A 83 -12.47 2.38 12.12
C TRP A 83 -13.83 2.15 11.49
N ASN A 84 -14.37 0.95 11.62
CA ASN A 84 -15.78 0.72 11.39
C ASN A 84 -16.57 1.05 12.66
N ALA A 85 -16.88 2.34 12.84
CA ALA A 85 -17.68 2.84 13.96
C ALA A 85 -19.19 2.69 13.69
N THR A 86 -19.59 1.63 12.99
CA THR A 86 -21.00 1.29 12.74
C THR A 86 -21.35 -0.02 13.43
N GLY A 87 -22.62 -0.19 13.79
CA GLY A 87 -23.11 -1.43 14.41
C GLY A 87 -23.24 -2.63 13.46
N ARG A 88 -22.58 -2.61 12.29
CA ARG A 88 -22.65 -3.68 11.29
C ARG A 88 -21.36 -3.81 10.49
N SER A 89 -21.16 -4.98 9.88
CA SER A 89 -19.98 -5.22 9.03
C SER A 89 -20.00 -4.33 7.77
N ARG A 90 -18.82 -3.85 7.37
CA ARG A 90 -18.59 -2.99 6.20
C ARG A 90 -17.48 -3.57 5.34
N GLU A 91 -17.71 -3.62 4.04
CA GLU A 91 -16.64 -3.79 3.06
C GLU A 91 -15.97 -2.43 2.84
N VAL A 92 -14.70 -2.34 3.18
CA VAL A 92 -13.90 -1.11 3.15
C VAL A 92 -12.81 -1.26 2.10
N SER A 93 -12.78 -0.38 1.11
CA SER A 93 -11.66 -0.28 0.18
C SER A 93 -10.59 0.66 0.74
N VAL A 94 -9.33 0.23 0.68
CA VAL A 94 -8.16 1.03 1.03
C VAL A 94 -7.28 1.14 -0.21
N GLU A 95 -7.00 2.36 -0.61
CA GLU A 95 -6.08 2.68 -1.71
C GLU A 95 -4.96 3.58 -1.20
N ILE A 96 -3.72 3.29 -1.57
CA ILE A 96 -2.54 4.04 -1.14
C ILE A 96 -1.75 4.45 -2.37
N GLY A 97 -1.46 5.75 -2.48
CA GLY A 97 -0.58 6.34 -3.48
C GLY A 97 0.32 7.41 -2.86
N GLY A 98 1.03 8.12 -3.73
CA GLY A 98 1.86 9.27 -3.36
C GLY A 98 1.03 10.52 -3.14
N ALA A 99 1.54 11.69 -3.52
CA ALA A 99 0.75 12.92 -3.46
C ALA A 99 -0.56 12.78 -4.25
N SER A 100 -1.57 13.59 -3.92
CA SER A 100 -2.85 13.59 -4.64
C SER A 100 -2.63 13.75 -6.15
N ASP A 101 -3.36 12.97 -6.95
CA ASP A 101 -3.20 12.83 -8.42
C ASP A 101 -2.00 11.99 -8.91
N GLU A 102 -1.20 11.41 -8.02
CA GLU A 102 -0.17 10.42 -8.39
C GLU A 102 -0.74 9.00 -8.60
N GLU A 103 0.06 8.13 -9.22
CA GLU A 103 -0.29 6.73 -9.46
C GLU A 103 -0.49 5.96 -8.14
N LEU A 104 -1.55 5.13 -8.09
CA LEU A 104 -1.82 4.25 -6.96
C LEU A 104 -0.86 3.07 -6.94
N TRP A 105 -0.35 2.75 -5.75
CA TRP A 105 0.60 1.65 -5.56
C TRP A 105 -0.05 0.43 -4.93
N PHE A 106 -1.14 0.64 -4.21
CA PHE A 106 -1.85 -0.40 -3.47
C PHE A 106 -3.35 -0.15 -3.51
N ARG A 107 -4.12 -1.23 -3.65
CA ARG A 107 -5.57 -1.24 -3.56
C ARG A 107 -6.03 -2.60 -3.07
N GLU A 108 -6.71 -2.64 -1.94
CA GLU A 108 -7.34 -3.86 -1.41
C GLU A 108 -8.68 -3.56 -0.75
N ARG A 109 -9.46 -4.62 -0.51
CA ARG A 109 -10.72 -4.55 0.26
C ARG A 109 -10.66 -5.42 1.50
N TYR A 110 -11.24 -4.91 2.58
CA TYR A 110 -11.31 -5.59 3.87
C TYR A 110 -12.75 -5.63 4.35
N ALA A 111 -13.16 -6.77 4.88
CA ALA A 111 -14.42 -6.88 5.62
C ALA A 111 -14.12 -6.53 7.08
N LEU A 112 -14.56 -5.34 7.52
CA LEU A 112 -14.44 -4.92 8.91
C LEU A 112 -15.77 -5.22 9.59
N ASP A 113 -15.75 -6.08 10.60
CA ASP A 113 -16.90 -6.29 11.47
C ASP A 113 -17.29 -5.01 12.22
N ALA A 114 -18.46 -5.03 12.85
CA ALA A 114 -18.88 -3.93 13.73
C ALA A 114 -17.81 -3.70 14.81
N ASP A 115 -17.46 -2.44 15.03
CA ASP A 115 -16.42 -2.04 15.98
C ASP A 115 -15.08 -2.76 15.73
N ALA A 116 -14.70 -2.94 14.47
CA ALA A 116 -13.39 -3.44 14.07
C ALA A 116 -12.58 -2.33 13.37
N ASN A 117 -11.25 -2.47 13.36
CA ASN A 117 -10.39 -1.52 12.67
C ASN A 117 -9.35 -2.19 11.78
N LEU A 118 -8.69 -1.36 10.96
CA LEU A 118 -7.52 -1.69 10.17
C LEU A 118 -6.45 -0.64 10.46
N ALA A 119 -5.21 -1.09 10.65
CA ALA A 119 -4.06 -0.22 10.88
C ALA A 119 -3.22 -0.08 9.62
N ILE A 120 -2.80 1.13 9.28
CA ILE A 120 -1.84 1.43 8.21
C ILE A 120 -0.66 2.15 8.86
N ASP A 121 0.47 1.47 8.96
CA ASP A 121 1.70 1.97 9.54
C ASP A 121 2.63 2.47 8.42
N LEU A 122 2.61 3.79 8.19
CA LEU A 122 3.46 4.43 7.18
C LEU A 122 4.85 4.61 7.79
N ARG A 123 5.84 3.85 7.31
CA ARG A 123 7.20 3.85 7.87
C ARG A 123 8.22 4.60 7.03
N GLU A 124 7.94 4.79 5.74
CA GLU A 124 8.81 5.56 4.85
C GLU A 124 8.35 7.01 4.77
N SER A 125 9.21 7.95 5.15
CA SER A 125 8.91 9.39 5.14
C SER A 125 8.75 9.94 3.72
N ARG A 126 7.49 10.20 3.33
CA ARG A 126 7.08 10.82 2.07
C ARG A 126 5.64 11.33 2.17
N GLU A 127 5.14 11.91 1.09
CA GLU A 127 3.73 12.27 0.97
C GLU A 127 2.91 11.05 0.57
N TYR A 128 1.73 10.91 1.18
CA TYR A 128 0.77 9.85 0.87
C TYR A 128 -0.63 10.43 0.72
N ALA A 129 -1.38 9.86 -0.21
CA ALA A 129 -2.83 10.01 -0.32
C ALA A 129 -3.46 8.63 -0.09
N ILE A 130 -4.19 8.49 1.01
CA ILE A 130 -4.89 7.26 1.37
C ILE A 130 -6.37 7.46 1.15
N THR A 131 -6.96 6.69 0.24
CA THR A 131 -8.40 6.72 -0.01
C THR A 131 -9.07 5.57 0.74
N VAL A 132 -10.00 5.91 1.62
CA VAL A 132 -10.87 4.97 2.34
C VAL A 132 -12.28 5.06 1.74
N GLY A 133 -12.80 3.95 1.25
CA GLY A 133 -14.10 3.90 0.57
C GLY A 133 -15.06 2.86 1.18
N VAL A 134 -16.35 3.19 1.20
CA VAL A 134 -17.44 2.30 1.60
C VAL A 134 -18.66 2.56 0.71
N GLY A 135 -19.00 1.61 -0.16
CA GLY A 135 -20.01 1.82 -1.20
C GLY A 135 -19.59 2.96 -2.14
N ASP A 136 -20.46 3.94 -2.33
CA ASP A 136 -20.19 5.11 -3.19
C ASP A 136 -19.53 6.28 -2.44
N ARG A 137 -19.28 6.15 -1.14
CA ARG A 137 -18.65 7.19 -0.31
C ARG A 137 -17.15 6.92 -0.19
N GLN A 138 -16.36 8.00 -0.20
CA GLN A 138 -14.92 7.91 0.02
C GLN A 138 -14.40 9.13 0.79
N LYS A 139 -13.28 8.94 1.48
CA LYS A 139 -12.49 9.97 2.15
C LYS A 139 -11.03 9.81 1.75
N ILE A 140 -10.42 10.91 1.30
CA ILE A 140 -8.97 10.97 1.07
C ILE A 140 -8.32 11.57 2.32
N VAL A 141 -7.28 10.89 2.81
CA VAL A 141 -6.40 11.34 3.89
C VAL A 141 -5.04 11.64 3.29
N GLU A 142 -4.65 12.89 3.35
CA GLU A 142 -3.31 13.33 2.94
C GLU A 142 -2.39 13.31 4.15
N VAL A 143 -1.27 12.60 4.04
CA VAL A 143 -0.21 12.57 5.04
C VAL A 143 1.01 13.26 4.46
N GLN A 144 1.40 14.37 5.06
CA GLN A 144 2.57 15.15 4.61
C GLN A 144 3.86 14.55 5.16
N LYS A 145 4.95 14.72 4.41
CA LYS A 145 6.29 14.25 4.81
C LYS A 145 6.72 14.79 6.19
N SER A 146 6.27 16.00 6.56
CA SER A 146 6.57 16.62 7.86
C SER A 146 5.96 15.90 9.06
N GLN A 147 4.99 15.01 8.86
CA GLN A 147 4.38 14.22 9.94
C GLN A 147 5.23 13.01 10.36
N PHE A 148 6.32 12.72 9.63
CA PHE A 148 7.29 11.68 9.95
C PHE A 148 8.44 12.25 10.79
N ASP A 149 8.09 12.90 11.89
CA ASP A 149 9.04 13.44 12.85
C ASP A 149 9.24 12.48 14.04
N CYS A 150 9.84 12.96 15.12
CA CYS A 150 10.09 12.13 16.30
C CYS A 150 8.86 11.95 17.20
N ASN A 151 7.76 12.67 16.93
CA ASN A 151 6.56 12.61 17.75
C ASN A 151 5.73 11.40 17.34
N ASP A 152 5.14 10.73 18.33
CA ASP A 152 4.06 9.80 18.07
C ASP A 152 2.87 10.58 17.51
N SER A 153 2.39 10.16 16.35
CA SER A 153 1.26 10.77 15.67
C SER A 153 0.43 9.75 14.91
N ALA A 154 -0.88 9.98 14.88
CA ALA A 154 -1.82 9.11 14.18
C ALA A 154 -2.99 9.91 13.61
N THR A 155 -3.53 9.43 12.50
CA THR A 155 -4.78 9.91 11.91
C THR A 155 -5.85 8.83 12.04
N ASP A 156 -6.97 9.16 12.67
CA ASP A 156 -8.16 8.32 12.67
C ASP A 156 -9.02 8.63 11.46
N VAL A 157 -9.57 7.59 10.85
CA VAL A 157 -10.61 7.65 9.83
C VAL A 157 -11.81 6.85 10.35
N ALA A 158 -12.88 7.54 10.72
CA ALA A 158 -14.08 6.89 11.24
C ALA A 158 -15.12 6.74 10.13
N ILE A 159 -15.49 5.49 9.86
CA ILE A 159 -16.63 5.15 8.99
C ILE A 159 -17.88 5.15 9.86
N ARG A 160 -18.79 6.07 9.58
CA ARG A 160 -20.13 6.12 10.18
C ARG A 160 -21.19 5.76 9.14
N ASP A 161 -22.44 5.65 9.58
CA ASP A 161 -23.54 5.22 8.72
C ASP A 161 -23.79 6.17 7.54
N ASP A 162 -23.59 7.47 7.74
CA ASP A 162 -23.88 8.55 6.79
C ASP A 162 -22.64 9.28 6.27
N GLU A 163 -21.56 9.35 7.06
CA GLU A 163 -20.28 9.94 6.62
C GLU A 163 -19.02 9.09 6.86
N ILE A 164 -17.89 9.57 6.32
CA ILE A 164 -16.53 9.12 6.65
C ILE A 164 -15.74 10.36 7.06
N GLU A 165 -15.34 10.44 8.33
CA GLU A 165 -14.61 11.58 8.90
C GLU A 165 -13.16 11.21 9.22
N SER A 166 -12.29 12.21 9.39
CA SER A 166 -10.90 11.97 9.77
C SER A 166 -10.34 13.06 10.67
N GLN A 167 -9.53 12.70 11.66
CA GLN A 167 -8.82 13.65 12.53
C GLN A 167 -7.43 13.13 12.87
N THR A 168 -6.47 14.05 12.98
CA THR A 168 -5.07 13.74 13.32
C THR A 168 -4.75 14.24 14.72
N ILE A 169 -3.98 13.43 15.45
CA ILE A 169 -3.40 13.80 16.75
C ILE A 169 -1.90 13.52 16.73
N SER A 170 -1.16 14.36 17.44
CA SER A 170 0.28 14.21 17.61
C SER A 170 0.63 14.56 19.05
N THR A 171 1.61 13.86 19.60
CA THR A 171 2.33 14.37 20.75
C THR A 171 3.12 15.62 20.36
N ALA A 172 3.37 16.50 21.34
CA ALA A 172 4.25 17.65 21.18
C ALA A 172 5.45 17.45 22.10
N MET A 173 6.21 16.38 21.88
CA MET A 173 7.50 16.18 22.51
C MET A 173 8.52 16.87 21.62
N GLY A 174 8.94 18.10 21.99
CA GLY A 174 9.91 18.83 21.19
C GLY A 174 11.06 17.92 20.77
N CYS A 175 11.19 17.65 19.46
CA CYS A 175 12.20 16.75 18.95
C CYS A 175 13.55 17.28 19.40
N GLY A 176 14.19 16.54 20.32
CA GLY A 176 15.48 16.92 20.87
C GLY A 176 16.44 17.12 19.71
N GLY A 177 16.71 18.37 19.37
CA GLY A 177 17.69 18.71 18.35
C GLY A 177 19.02 18.15 18.83
N GLY A 178 19.54 17.16 18.11
CA GLY A 178 20.96 16.83 18.23
C GLY A 178 21.73 18.09 17.87
N PHE A 179 22.42 18.66 18.86
CA PHE A 179 23.47 19.64 18.65
C PHE A 179 24.65 18.99 17.92
#